data_AF-A0A955YWT6-F1
#
_entry.id   AF-A0A955YWT6-F1
#
_cell.length_a   1.000
_cell.length_b   1.000
_cell.length_c   1.000
_cell.angle_alpha   90.00
_cell.angle_beta   90.00
_cell.angle_gamma   90.00
#
_symmetry.space_group_name_H-M   'P 1'
#
loop_
_entity.id
_entity.type
_entity.pdbx_description
1 polymer ?
#
loop_
_entity_poly.entity_id
_entity_poly.type
_entity_poly.pdbx_seq_one_letter_code
_entity_poly.pdbx_strand_id
1 'polypeptide(L)'
;MEISLDKRAVRQIRLSAQDAIEEGDTETLREDILEAFTEEQVEEIERRLDSGDFYEFLTEMLDEWSGDDVDELLELMDAQLGDIGVDMKFDKKGARVADDEDDDEDADADDADFDDDDDDDDDADDDDEEEEEDTDDV
;
A
#
# COMPACT_ATOMS: atom_id res chain seq x y z
N MET A 1 7.04 11.28 19.34
CA MET A 1 7.80 11.30 18.08
C MET A 1 7.02 12.15 17.10
N GLU A 2 7.69 12.84 16.19
CA GLU A 2 7.02 13.57 15.11
C GLU A 2 7.47 12.94 13.78
N ILE A 3 6.51 12.59 12.93
CA ILE A 3 6.75 12.08 11.58
C ILE A 3 6.11 13.06 10.60
N SER A 4 6.89 13.50 9.61
CA SER A 4 6.39 14.37 8.54
C SER A 4 6.30 13.58 7.26
N LEU A 5 5.12 13.54 6.65
CA LEU A 5 4.91 12.93 5.35
C LEU A 5 5.01 14.00 4.26
N ASP A 6 5.90 13.75 3.30
CA ASP A 6 6.10 14.62 2.14
C ASP A 6 4.89 14.62 1.20
N LYS A 7 4.75 15.70 0.41
CA LYS A 7 3.61 15.89 -0.53
C LYS A 7 3.44 14.74 -1.54
N ARG A 8 4.51 14.00 -1.87
CA ARG A 8 4.45 12.84 -2.78
C ARG A 8 3.79 11.65 -2.08
N ALA A 9 4.28 11.27 -0.91
CA ALA A 9 3.71 10.21 -0.09
C ALA A 9 2.23 10.45 0.23
N VAL A 10 1.87 11.68 0.65
CA VAL A 10 0.48 12.03 0.92
C VAL A 10 -0.40 11.95 -0.33
N ARG A 11 0.13 12.26 -1.51
CA ARG A 11 -0.62 12.10 -2.77
C ARG A 11 -0.81 10.64 -3.13
N GLN A 12 0.22 9.82 -2.96
CA GLN A 12 0.17 8.39 -3.25
C GLN A 12 -0.87 7.68 -2.38
N ILE A 13 -0.79 7.86 -1.04
CA ILE A 13 -1.78 7.33 -0.10
C ILE A 13 -3.21 7.78 -0.46
N ARG A 14 -3.36 9.03 -0.93
CA ARG A 14 -4.68 9.55 -1.31
C ARG A 14 -5.23 8.91 -2.58
N LEU A 15 -4.38 8.56 -3.54
CA LEU A 15 -4.79 7.90 -4.77
C LEU A 15 -5.20 6.46 -4.46
N SER A 16 -4.35 5.69 -3.79
CA SER A 16 -4.69 4.32 -3.44
C SER A 16 -5.83 4.20 -2.44
N ALA A 17 -6.05 5.22 -1.59
CA ALA A 17 -7.25 5.26 -0.76
C ALA A 17 -8.52 5.46 -1.59
N GLN A 18 -8.48 6.24 -2.68
CA GLN A 18 -9.62 6.36 -3.59
C GLN A 18 -9.87 5.05 -4.32
N ASP A 19 -8.81 4.44 -4.85
CA ASP A 19 -8.89 3.15 -5.53
C ASP A 19 -9.44 2.06 -4.57
N ALA A 20 -8.97 2.03 -3.32
CA ALA A 20 -9.48 1.12 -2.30
C ALA A 20 -10.97 1.30 -1.99
N ILE A 21 -11.49 2.53 -2.02
CA ILE A 21 -12.92 2.81 -1.84
C ILE A 21 -13.72 2.31 -3.06
N GLU A 22 -13.18 2.50 -4.27
CA GLU A 22 -13.85 2.14 -5.52
C GLU A 22 -13.83 0.62 -5.79
N GLU A 23 -12.71 -0.04 -5.50
CA GLU A 23 -12.44 -1.45 -5.76
C GLU A 23 -12.79 -2.34 -4.56
N GLY A 24 -12.81 -1.76 -3.35
CA GLY A 24 -13.05 -2.48 -2.11
C GLY A 24 -11.86 -3.32 -1.65
N ASP A 25 -10.65 -3.00 -2.14
CA ASP A 25 -9.40 -3.67 -1.80
C ASP A 25 -8.41 -2.70 -1.16
N THR A 26 -7.86 -3.06 0.00
CA THR A 26 -6.94 -2.19 0.75
C THR A 26 -5.49 -2.68 0.70
N GLU A 27 -5.17 -3.70 -0.11
CA GLU A 27 -3.83 -4.29 -0.13
C GLU A 27 -2.80 -3.29 -0.65
N THR A 28 -3.06 -2.66 -1.80
CA THR A 28 -2.22 -1.61 -2.37
C THR A 28 -2.12 -0.39 -1.46
N LEU A 29 -3.25 0.03 -0.87
CA LEU A 29 -3.26 1.15 0.08
C LEU A 29 -2.35 0.89 1.29
N ARG A 30 -2.37 -0.33 1.83
CA ARG A 30 -1.51 -0.71 2.96
C ARG A 30 -0.03 -0.61 2.60
N GLU A 31 0.34 -1.06 1.40
CA GLU A 31 1.71 -1.00 0.90
C GLU A 31 2.17 0.45 0.70
N ASP A 32 1.34 1.28 0.04
CA ASP A 32 1.64 2.71 -0.14
C ASP A 32 1.77 3.46 1.19
N ILE A 33 0.93 3.12 2.18
CA ILE A 33 1.06 3.68 3.52
C ILE A 33 2.38 3.25 4.15
N LEU A 34 2.75 1.97 4.07
CA LEU A 34 4.00 1.46 4.63
C LEU A 34 5.22 2.15 4.01
N GLU A 35 5.23 2.30 2.68
CA GLU A 35 6.31 2.94 1.93
C GLU A 35 6.43 4.45 2.18
N ALA A 36 5.37 5.08 2.70
CA ALA A 36 5.42 6.48 3.12
C ALA A 36 6.31 6.71 4.36
N PHE A 37 6.63 5.65 5.11
CA PHE A 37 7.49 5.69 6.29
C PHE A 37 8.88 5.15 5.96
N THR A 38 9.92 5.77 6.53
CA THR A 38 11.27 5.21 6.43
C THR A 38 11.42 3.98 7.33
N GLU A 39 12.35 3.08 6.99
CA GLU A 39 12.63 1.89 7.82
C GLU A 39 12.92 2.25 9.30
N GLU A 40 13.63 3.36 9.56
CA GLU A 40 13.89 3.84 10.93
C GLU A 40 12.60 4.29 11.65
N GLN A 41 11.67 4.91 10.92
CA GLN A 41 10.37 5.30 11.47
C GLN A 41 9.53 4.08 11.79
N VAL A 42 9.50 3.09 10.88
CA VAL A 42 8.80 1.82 11.07
C VAL A 42 9.34 1.08 12.31
N GLU A 43 10.65 0.86 12.40
CA GLU A 43 11.26 0.17 13.55
C GLU A 43 10.93 0.84 14.90
N GLU A 44 10.91 2.18 14.92
CA GLU A 44 10.63 2.93 16.14
C GLU A 44 9.12 3.05 16.44
N ILE A 45 8.24 2.90 15.45
CA ILE A 45 6.81 2.65 15.65
C ILE A 45 6.61 1.26 16.26
N GLU A 46 7.20 0.22 15.66
CA GLU A 46 7.11 -1.17 16.14
C GLU A 46 7.63 -1.33 17.57
N ARG A 47 8.68 -0.60 17.94
CA ARG A 47 9.18 -0.59 19.31
C ARG A 47 8.19 0.01 20.32
N ARG A 48 7.24 0.83 19.87
CA ARG A 48 6.18 1.41 20.70
C ARG A 48 4.89 0.61 20.65
N LEU A 49 4.67 -0.17 19.60
CA LEU A 49 3.58 -1.14 19.58
C LEU A 49 3.81 -2.17 20.69
N ASP A 50 2.76 -2.42 21.49
CA ASP A 50 2.79 -3.46 22.54
C ASP A 50 2.71 -4.88 21.94
N SER A 51 2.25 -5.00 20.69
CA SER A 51 2.11 -6.25 19.94
C SER A 51 2.11 -6.00 18.43
N GLY A 52 2.62 -6.96 17.66
CA GLY A 52 2.60 -6.93 16.19
C GLY A 52 3.75 -6.14 15.57
N ASP A 53 3.88 -6.28 14.25
CA ASP A 53 4.70 -5.40 13.41
C ASP A 53 3.84 -4.26 12.85
N PHE A 54 4.46 -3.28 12.18
CA PHE A 54 3.70 -2.14 11.65
C PHE A 54 2.69 -2.56 10.58
N TYR A 55 2.97 -3.65 9.85
CA TYR A 55 2.06 -4.21 8.85
C TYR A 55 0.78 -4.79 9.46
N GLU A 56 0.89 -5.55 10.56
CA GLU A 56 -0.27 -6.03 11.32
C GLU A 56 -1.11 -4.86 11.82
N PHE A 57 -0.47 -3.83 12.41
CA PHE A 57 -1.13 -2.61 12.85
C PHE A 57 -1.90 -1.93 11.71
N LEU A 58 -1.29 -1.74 10.54
CA LEU A 58 -1.95 -1.15 9.38
C LEU A 58 -3.13 -2.00 8.90
N THR A 59 -3.01 -3.32 8.94
CA THR A 59 -4.10 -4.23 8.55
C THR A 59 -5.29 -4.11 9.53
N GLU A 60 -5.03 -4.06 10.83
CA GLU A 60 -6.08 -3.85 11.85
C GLU A 60 -6.74 -2.46 11.71
N MET A 61 -5.95 -1.43 11.43
CA MET A 61 -6.44 -0.08 11.18
C MET A 61 -7.33 -0.02 9.93
N LEU A 62 -6.92 -0.65 8.83
CA LEU A 62 -7.67 -0.64 7.58
C LEU A 62 -8.96 -1.46 7.66
N ASP A 63 -9.02 -2.51 8.50
CA ASP A 63 -10.26 -3.23 8.80
C ASP A 63 -11.26 -2.37 9.63
N GLU A 64 -10.75 -1.43 10.43
CA GLU A 64 -11.57 -0.46 11.17
C GLU A 64 -12.05 0.71 10.28
N TRP A 65 -11.30 1.05 9.23
CA TRP A 65 -11.66 2.13 8.32
C TRP A 65 -12.93 1.79 7.54
N SER A 66 -13.88 2.74 7.52
CA SER A 66 -15.18 2.51 6.88
C SER A 66 -15.13 2.56 5.35
N GLY A 67 -14.07 3.12 4.78
CA GLY A 67 -13.95 3.35 3.35
C GLY A 67 -14.90 4.44 2.82
N ASP A 68 -15.34 5.41 3.64
CA ASP A 68 -16.26 6.47 3.20
C ASP A 68 -15.51 7.63 2.53
N ASP A 69 -14.42 8.09 3.13
CA ASP A 69 -13.59 9.19 2.62
C ASP A 69 -12.12 9.02 3.03
N VAL A 70 -11.21 9.56 2.22
CA VAL A 70 -9.76 9.52 2.48
C VAL A 70 -9.35 10.36 3.70
N ASP A 71 -10.05 11.46 3.97
CA ASP A 71 -9.75 12.27 5.14
C ASP A 71 -10.05 11.50 6.45
N GLU A 72 -11.04 10.58 6.45
CA GLU A 72 -11.29 9.68 7.59
C GLU A 72 -10.10 8.76 7.84
N LEU A 73 -9.51 8.18 6.78
CA LEU A 73 -8.31 7.34 6.89
C LEU A 73 -7.14 8.12 7.53
N LEU A 74 -6.88 9.35 7.07
CA LEU A 74 -5.78 10.16 7.57
C LEU A 74 -5.99 10.58 9.03
N GLU A 75 -7.24 10.87 9.42
CA GLU A 75 -7.62 11.13 10.81
C GLU A 75 -7.47 9.89 11.68
N LEU A 76 -7.85 8.71 11.18
CA LEU A 76 -7.70 7.43 11.87
C LEU A 76 -6.22 7.10 12.11
N MET A 77 -5.39 7.25 11.09
CA MET A 77 -3.94 7.09 11.19
C MET A 77 -3.35 8.04 12.25
N ASP A 78 -3.71 9.32 12.24
CA ASP A 78 -3.19 10.31 13.20
C ASP A 78 -3.62 9.98 14.63
N ALA A 79 -4.86 9.51 14.81
CA ALA A 79 -5.38 9.10 16.11
C ALA A 79 -4.67 7.85 16.66
N GLN A 80 -4.59 6.78 15.87
CA GLN A 80 -4.00 5.52 16.31
C GLN A 80 -2.48 5.64 16.54
N LEU A 81 -1.76 6.31 15.65
CA LEU A 81 -0.34 6.62 15.85
C LEU A 81 -0.14 7.60 17.03
N GLY A 82 -1.07 8.53 17.23
CA GLY A 82 -1.08 9.44 18.38
C GLY A 82 -1.16 8.72 19.72
N ASP A 83 -1.93 7.64 19.81
CA ASP A 83 -2.11 6.83 21.03
C ASP A 83 -0.79 6.17 21.47
N ILE A 84 0.05 5.77 20.51
CA ILE A 84 1.41 5.23 20.77
C ILE A 84 2.49 6.32 20.84
N GLY A 85 2.09 7.60 20.84
CA GLY A 85 2.99 8.75 21.01
C GLY A 85 3.73 9.19 19.73
N VAL A 86 3.16 8.90 18.56
CA VAL A 86 3.62 9.35 17.24
C VAL A 86 2.67 10.42 16.71
N ASP A 87 3.17 11.65 16.54
CA ASP A 87 2.43 12.78 15.99
C ASP A 87 2.71 12.88 14.49
N MET A 88 1.65 12.82 13.66
CA MET A 88 1.81 12.95 12.23
C MET A 88 1.67 14.41 11.77
N LYS A 89 2.48 14.78 10.78
CA LYS A 89 2.44 16.07 10.13
C LYS A 89 2.40 15.86 8.62
N PHE A 90 1.25 16.13 8.03
CA PHE A 90 1.11 16.19 6.58
C PHE A 90 1.63 17.55 6.11
N ASP A 91 2.60 17.56 5.18
CA ASP A 91 3.05 18.84 4.63
C ASP A 91 1.86 19.57 3.99
N LYS A 92 1.53 20.74 4.57
CA LYS A 92 0.24 21.41 4.41
C LYS A 92 0.03 22.02 3.02
N LYS A 93 1.01 21.87 2.10
CA LYS A 93 0.84 22.15 0.68
C LYS A 93 0.02 21.06 -0.04
N GLY A 94 -0.33 19.95 0.64
CA GLY A 94 -1.24 18.91 0.15
C GLY A 94 -2.60 18.83 0.86
N ALA A 95 -2.73 19.29 2.10
CA ALA A 95 -3.97 19.12 2.90
C ALA A 95 -5.06 20.19 2.64
N ARG A 96 -4.83 21.14 1.71
CA ARG A 96 -5.87 22.02 1.17
C ARG A 96 -6.17 21.60 -0.27
N VAL A 97 -6.97 20.55 -0.44
CA VAL A 97 -7.68 20.30 -1.70
C VAL A 97 -9.17 20.38 -1.43
N ALA A 98 -9.57 21.49 -0.81
CA ALA A 98 -10.91 22.02 -0.86
C ALA A 98 -10.73 23.53 -0.89
N ASP A 99 -10.84 24.12 -2.08
CA ASP A 99 -10.84 25.57 -2.33
C ASP A 99 -9.47 26.27 -2.24
N ASP A 100 -8.64 26.19 -3.28
CA ASP A 100 -7.88 27.34 -3.80
C ASP A 100 -7.38 27.01 -5.22
N GLU A 101 -7.96 27.69 -6.20
CA GLU A 101 -7.40 27.84 -7.54
C GLU A 101 -6.05 28.58 -7.43
N ASP A 102 -4.95 27.95 -7.83
CA ASP A 102 -3.76 28.54 -8.51
C ASP A 102 -2.45 27.74 -8.25
N ASP A 103 -1.90 27.22 -9.34
CA ASP A 103 -0.48 27.25 -9.73
C ASP A 103 0.59 26.60 -8.82
N ASP A 104 1.05 25.41 -9.24
CA ASP A 104 2.48 25.11 -9.31
C ASP A 104 2.70 24.05 -10.41
N GLU A 105 3.19 24.53 -11.54
CA GLU A 105 3.71 23.79 -12.69
C GLU A 105 4.98 22.99 -12.35
N ASP A 106 4.94 22.07 -11.39
CA ASP A 106 6.05 21.12 -11.21
C ASP A 106 5.72 19.79 -11.90
N ALA A 107 6.01 19.81 -13.20
CA ALA A 107 6.20 18.63 -14.02
C ALA A 107 7.45 17.89 -13.54
N ASP A 108 7.33 17.12 -12.47
CA ASP A 108 8.22 15.98 -12.22
C ASP A 108 7.50 14.74 -12.75
N ALA A 109 7.64 14.55 -14.05
CA ALA A 109 7.52 13.26 -14.68
C ALA A 109 8.72 12.42 -14.21
N ASP A 110 8.54 11.71 -13.10
CA ASP A 110 9.43 10.62 -12.70
C ASP A 110 8.55 9.35 -12.65
N ASP A 111 8.37 8.78 -13.84
CA ASP A 111 8.60 7.36 -14.12
C ASP A 111 8.12 6.35 -13.06
N ALA A 112 6.80 6.15 -12.97
CA ALA A 112 6.26 4.86 -12.54
C ALA A 112 5.84 4.08 -13.80
N ASP A 113 6.85 3.60 -14.53
CA ASP A 113 6.68 2.51 -15.50
C ASP A 113 6.49 1.22 -14.66
N PHE A 114 5.27 1.03 -14.16
CA PHE A 114 4.83 -0.23 -13.56
C PHE A 114 4.51 -1.16 -14.73
N ASP A 115 5.56 -1.73 -15.33
CA ASP A 115 5.46 -2.81 -16.32
C ASP A 115 5.08 -4.10 -15.57
N ASP A 116 3.79 -4.22 -15.27
CA ASP A 116 3.14 -5.46 -14.90
C ASP A 116 3.01 -6.32 -16.17
N ASP A 117 4.13 -6.92 -16.61
CA ASP A 117 4.14 -7.99 -17.59
C ASP A 117 3.86 -9.31 -16.86
N ASP A 118 2.63 -9.44 -16.36
CA ASP A 118 2.03 -10.71 -15.96
C ASP A 118 1.59 -11.45 -17.23
N ASP A 119 2.54 -12.15 -17.86
CA ASP A 119 2.25 -13.15 -18.89
C ASP A 119 2.54 -14.55 -18.31
N ASP A 120 1.62 -14.99 -17.45
CA ASP A 120 1.42 -16.40 -17.11
C ASP A 120 0.38 -16.99 -18.09
N ASP A 121 0.84 -17.77 -19.07
CA ASP A 121 -0.02 -18.74 -19.77
C ASP A 121 0.75 -20.03 -20.10
N ASP A 122 0.47 -21.01 -19.25
CA ASP A 122 0.19 -22.42 -19.56
C ASP A 122 1.34 -23.36 -20.00
N ASP A 123 1.82 -24.06 -18.99
CA ASP A 123 2.10 -25.50 -18.91
C ASP A 123 1.52 -26.36 -20.06
N ALA A 124 2.40 -27.05 -20.78
CA ALA A 124 2.07 -28.32 -21.42
C ALA A 124 3.25 -29.28 -21.31
N ASP A 125 3.28 -29.95 -20.16
CA ASP A 125 3.83 -31.28 -19.89
C ASP A 125 3.63 -32.25 -21.08
N ASP A 126 4.70 -32.94 -21.49
CA ASP A 126 4.66 -34.39 -21.77
C ASP A 126 6.10 -34.92 -21.76
N ASP A 127 6.46 -35.38 -20.57
CA ASP A 127 7.67 -36.09 -20.22
C ASP A 127 7.80 -37.42 -20.98
N ASP A 128 9.04 -37.74 -21.23
CA ASP A 128 9.61 -38.96 -21.81
C ASP A 128 9.09 -40.23 -21.10
N GLU A 129 8.86 -41.34 -21.83
CA GLU A 129 9.34 -42.68 -21.41
C GLU A 129 9.00 -43.77 -22.46
N GLU A 130 10.05 -44.32 -23.06
CA GLU A 130 10.06 -45.61 -23.74
C GLU A 130 9.84 -46.76 -22.73
N GLU A 131 9.07 -47.80 -23.07
CA GLU A 131 9.54 -49.21 -23.01
C GLU A 131 8.47 -50.21 -23.51
N GLU A 132 9.00 -51.30 -24.04
CA GLU A 132 8.37 -52.40 -24.77
C GLU A 132 7.68 -53.40 -23.85
N GLU A 133 6.61 -54.10 -24.25
CA GLU A 133 6.36 -55.51 -23.87
C GLU A 133 5.54 -56.28 -24.95
N ASP A 134 6.19 -57.30 -25.50
CA ASP A 134 5.69 -58.40 -26.32
C ASP A 134 4.74 -59.29 -25.48
N THR A 135 3.50 -59.60 -25.91
CA THR A 135 2.84 -60.89 -25.59
C THR A 135 1.64 -61.26 -26.49
N ASP A 136 1.65 -62.54 -26.83
CA ASP A 136 0.77 -63.44 -27.59
C ASP A 136 -0.72 -63.49 -27.16
N ASP A 137 -1.62 -63.83 -28.10
CA ASP A 137 -2.82 -64.72 -27.99
C ASP A 137 -4.10 -64.18 -28.69
N VAL A 138 -4.43 -64.71 -29.90
CA VAL A 138 -5.74 -65.30 -30.28
C VAL A 138 -5.76 -65.88 -31.70
#